data_AF-A0A355GJM6-F1
#
_entry.id   AF-A0A355GJM6-F1
#
_cell.length_a   1.000
_cell.length_b   1.000
_cell.length_c   1.000
_cell.angle_alpha   90.00
_cell.angle_beta   90.00
_cell.angle_gamma   90.00
#
_symmetry.space_group_name_H-M   'P 1'
#
loop_
_entity.id
_entity.type
_entity.pdbx_description
1 polymer ?
#
loop_
_entity_poly.entity_id
_entity_poly.type
_entity_poly.pdbx_seq_one_letter_code
_entity_poly.pdbx_strand_id
1 'polypeptide(L)' 'SRHIQVSEMVIEKAKRMVEYGEDVVIFLDSITRLARAWNTEVPHSGKILSGGVDANALQHPKRFFGAARNVEEGGSLT' A
#
# COMPACT_ATOMS: atom_id res chain seq x y z
N SER A 1 6.80 -10.94 4.91
CA SER A 1 5.51 -11.44 5.41
C SER A 1 4.85 -10.51 6.45
N ARG A 2 5.32 -10.39 7.71
CA ARG A 2 4.63 -9.57 8.76
C ARG A 2 4.40 -8.10 8.39
N HIS A 3 5.39 -7.42 7.80
CA HIS A 3 5.24 -6.01 7.40
C HIS A 3 4.13 -5.80 6.36
N ILE A 4 3.96 -6.75 5.44
CA ILE A 4 2.89 -6.72 4.43
C ILE A 4 1.53 -6.84 5.13
N GLN A 5 1.36 -7.88 5.96
CA GLN A 5 0.12 -8.10 6.69
C GLN A 5 -0.28 -6.89 7.54
N VAL A 6 0.67 -6.31 8.28
CA VAL A 6 0.40 -5.10 9.09
C VAL A 6 0.01 -3.93 8.20
N SER A 7 0.70 -3.71 7.07
CA SER A 7 0.35 -2.64 6.15
C SER A 7 -1.06 -2.81 5.57
N GLU A 8 -1.46 -4.03 5.20
CA GLU A 8 -2.79 -4.31 4.67
C GLU A 8 -3.89 -4.07 5.73
N MET A 9 -3.66 -4.50 6.97
CA MET A 9 -4.62 -4.24 8.05
C MET A 9 -4.76 -2.73 8.34
N VAL A 10 -3.64 -1.99 8.33
CA VAL A 10 -3.65 -0.55 8.58
C VAL A 10 -4.42 0.19 7.49
N ILE A 11 -4.19 -0.14 6.21
CA ILE A 11 -4.88 0.56 5.12
C ILE A 11 -6.38 0.22 5.09
N GLU A 12 -6.76 -1.02 5.35
CA GLU A 12 -8.18 -1.39 5.41
C GLU A 12 -8.88 -0.71 6.59
N LYS A 13 -8.24 -0.62 7.75
CA LYS A 13 -8.78 0.16 8.88
C LYS A 13 -8.95 1.63 8.51
N ALA A 14 -7.94 2.25 7.90
CA ALA A 14 -7.97 3.66 7.53
C ALA A 14 -9.09 3.96 6.52
N LYS A 15 -9.29 3.09 5.51
CA LYS A 15 -10.40 3.21 4.57
C LYS A 15 -11.75 3.19 5.28
N ARG A 16 -11.97 2.27 6.24
CA ARG A 16 -13.23 2.22 7.00
C ARG A 16 -13.46 3.49 7.81
N MET A 17 -12.42 4.04 8.44
CA MET A 17 -12.52 5.31 9.16
C MET A 17 -12.90 6.47 8.22
N VAL A 18 -12.32 6.53 7.02
CA VAL A 18 -12.68 7.52 5.99
C VAL A 18 -14.11 7.34 5.50
N GLU A 19 -14.59 6.10 5.33
CA GLU A 19 -15.99 5.81 4.99
C GLU A 19 -16.97 6.31 6.08
N TYR A 20 -16.54 6.42 7.33
CA TYR A 20 -17.30 7.01 8.44
C TYR A 20 -17.13 8.53 8.59
N GLY A 21 -16.42 9.19 7.67
CA GLY A 21 -16.24 10.65 7.69
C GLY A 21 -15.01 11.13 8.46
N GLU A 22 -14.09 10.25 8.86
CA GLU A 22 -12.87 10.66 9.58
C GLU A 22 -11.73 11.05 8.63
N ASP A 23 -10.97 12.07 9.02
CA ASP A 23 -9.70 12.45 8.39
C ASP A 23 -8.54 11.66 9.02
N VAL A 24 -7.93 10.77 8.23
CA VAL A 24 -6.90 9.84 8.67
C VAL A 24 -5.57 10.17 8.03
N VAL A 25 -4.50 10.14 8.83
CA VAL A 25 -3.12 10.34 8.35
C VAL A 25 -2.27 9.10 8.66
N ILE A 26 -1.53 8.59 7.68
CA ILE A 26 -0.60 7.47 7.83
C ILE A 26 0.85 7.93 7.59
N PHE A 27 1.64 7.98 8.66
CA PHE A 27 3.09 8.14 8.53
C PHE A 27 3.77 6.80 8.25
N LEU A 28 4.11 6.55 6.97
CA LEU A 28 4.80 5.34 6.53
C LEU A 28 6.31 5.58 6.35
N ASP A 29 7.13 4.97 7.21
CA ASP A 29 8.58 4.86 7.03
C ASP A 29 9.00 3.38 6.84
N SER A 30 9.30 2.89 5.63
CA SER A 30 9.26 3.59 4.34
C SER A 30 8.57 2.76 3.25
N ILE A 31 8.01 3.47 2.27
CA ILE A 31 7.42 2.87 1.07
C ILE A 31 8.40 1.97 0.31
N THR A 32 9.69 2.34 0.28
CA THR A 32 10.73 1.55 -0.39
C THR A 32 10.94 0.21 0.30
N ARG A 33 10.90 0.15 1.64
CA ARG A 33 11.01 -1.11 2.39
C ARG A 33 9.78 -1.98 2.19
N LEU A 34 8.59 -1.39 2.16
CA LEU A 34 7.34 -2.12 1.87
C LEU A 34 7.35 -2.71 0.45
N ALA A 35 7.81 -1.95 -0.55
CA ALA A 35 7.92 -2.44 -1.93
C ALA A 35 8.91 -3.61 -2.07
N ARG A 36 10.04 -3.57 -1.36
CA ARG A 36 10.99 -4.69 -1.33
C ARG A 36 10.37 -5.94 -0.68
N ALA A 37 9.60 -5.77 0.40
CA ALA A 37 8.91 -6.89 1.03
C ALA A 37 7.93 -7.57 0.05
N TRP A 38 7.15 -6.80 -0.70
CA TRP A 38 6.28 -7.32 -1.75
C TRP A 38 7.06 -8.02 -2.86
N ASN A 39 8.22 -7.50 -3.26
CA ASN A 39 9.07 -8.12 -4.28
C ASN A 39 9.60 -9.51 -3.87
N THR A 40 9.81 -9.75 -2.58
CA THR A 40 10.27 -11.05 -2.09
C THR A 40 9.14 -12.09 -1.97
N GLU A 41 7.90 -11.64 -1.75
CA GLU A 41 6.76 -12.52 -1.43
C GLU A 41 5.87 -12.82 -2.65
N VAL A 42 5.85 -11.94 -3.66
CA VAL A 42 5.07 -12.17 -4.88
C VAL A 42 5.70 -13.30 -5.72
N PRO A 43 4.91 -14.26 -6.22
CA PRO A 43 5.39 -15.26 -7.16
C PRO A 43 6.02 -14.62 -8.40
N HIS A 44 7.18 -15.13 -8.82
CA HIS A 44 7.88 -14.59 -9.98
C HIS A 44 7.01 -14.68 -11.23
N SER A 45 6.78 -13.54 -11.87
CA SER A 45 5.97 -13.43 -13.08
C SER A 45 6.72 -13.82 -14.36
N GLY A 46 8.02 -14.10 -14.24
CA GLY A 46 8.94 -14.30 -15.36
C GLY A 46 9.32 -12.99 -16.08
N LYS A 47 8.80 -11.84 -15.64
CA LYS A 47 9.10 -10.51 -16.19
C LYS A 47 9.78 -9.65 -15.14
N ILE A 48 11.10 -9.72 -15.12
CA ILE A 48 11.94 -8.91 -14.23
C ILE A 48 12.24 -7.58 -14.93
N LEU A 49 11.87 -6.47 -14.28
CA LEU A 49 12.18 -5.12 -14.72
C LEU A 49 13.65 -4.76 -14.42
N SER A 50 14.14 -3.69 -15.05
CA SER A 50 15.44 -3.13 -14.70
C SER A 50 15.52 -2.83 -13.20
N GLY A 51 16.61 -3.27 -12.55
CA GLY A 51 16.78 -3.15 -11.10
C GLY A 51 16.34 -4.37 -10.27
N GLY A 52 16.00 -5.50 -10.91
CA GLY A 52 15.75 -6.76 -10.20
C GLY A 52 14.40 -6.83 -9.49
N VAL A 53 13.42 -6.06 -9.98
CA VAL A 53 12.07 -5.98 -9.41
C VAL A 53 11.11 -6.70 -10.35
N ASP A 54 10.27 -7.58 -9.79
CA ASP A 54 9.22 -8.24 -10.55
C ASP A 54 8.14 -7.23 -10.96
N ALA A 55 7.67 -7.31 -12.21
CA ALA A 55 6.65 -6.41 -12.72
C ALA A 55 5.37 -6.38 -11.86
N ASN A 56 5.00 -7.51 -11.24
CA ASN A 56 3.81 -7.61 -10.40
C ASN A 56 4.06 -7.12 -8.96
N ALA A 57 5.31 -7.09 -8.49
CA ALA A 57 5.64 -6.70 -7.13
C ALA A 57 5.28 -5.24 -6.81
N LEU A 58 5.31 -4.36 -7.81
CA LEU A 58 5.00 -2.93 -7.63
C LEU A 58 3.51 -2.62 -7.57
N GLN A 59 2.64 -3.58 -7.91
CA GLN A 59 1.19 -3.35 -7.93
C GLN A 59 0.65 -3.04 -6.53
N HIS A 60 1.09 -3.76 -5.51
CA HIS A 60 0.61 -3.60 -4.13
C HIS A 60 1.07 -2.28 -3.49
N PRO A 61 2.37 -1.91 -3.52
CA PRO A 61 2.82 -0.60 -3.02
C PRO A 61 2.14 0.58 -3.72
N LYS A 62 1.94 0.50 -5.04
CA LYS A 62 1.23 1.54 -5.80
C LYS A 62 -0.22 1.69 -5.33
N ARG A 63 -0.92 0.58 -5.10
CA ARG A 63 -2.30 0.61 -4.57
C ARG A 63 -2.36 1.15 -3.15
N PHE A 64 -1.41 0.78 -2.30
CA PHE A 64 -1.30 1.29 -0.93
C PHE A 64 -1.13 2.82 -0.94
N PHE A 65 -0.17 3.33 -1.71
CA PHE A 65 0.09 4.76 -1.77
C PHE A 65 -1.04 5.54 -2.46
N GLY A 66 -1.60 4.99 -3.54
CA GLY A 66 -2.74 5.59 -4.25
C GLY A 66 -4.08 5.48 -3.52
N ALA A 67 -4.11 4.88 -2.33
CA ALA A 67 -5.29 4.90 -1.47
C ALA A 67 -5.50 6.28 -0.83
N ALA A 68 -4.43 7.05 -0.58
CA ALA A 68 -4.52 8.41 -0.08
C ALA A 68 -5.28 9.30 -1.08
N ARG A 69 -6.37 9.90 -0.61
CA ARG A 69 -7.27 10.77 -1.39
C ARG A 69 -8.24 11.50 -0.46
N ASN A 70 -8.73 12.64 -0.91
CA ASN A 70 -9.89 13.30 -0.32
C ASN A 70 -11.17 12.70 -0.93
N VAL A 71 -12.17 12.37 -0.10
CA VAL A 71 -13.45 11.81 -0.54
C VAL A 71 -14.56 12.83 -0.32
N GLU A 72 -15.27 13.20 -1.37
CA GLU A 72 -16.28 14.29 -1.34
C GLU A 72 -17.43 14.03 -0.36
N GLU A 73 -17.90 12.80 -0.27
CA GLU A 73 -19.00 12.38 0.62
C GLU A 73 -18.51 11.68 1.90
N GLY A 74 -17.21 11.77 2.22
CA GLY A 74 -16.58 11.09 3.35
C GLY A 74 -15.52 11.94 4.02
N GLY A 75 -14.56 11.29 4.68
CA GLY A 75 -13.35 11.95 5.21
C GLY A 75 -12.22 11.98 4.18
N SER A 76 -10.99 12.17 4.66
CA SER A 76 -9.78 12.13 3.83
C SER A 76 -8.76 11.11 4.34
N LEU A 77 -7.99 10.52 3.42
CA LEU A 77 -6.81 9.72 3.74
C LEU A 77 -5.56 10.43 3.23
N THR A 78 -4.64 10.73 4.14
CA THR A 78 -3.33 11.33 3.84
C THR A 78 -2.19 10.35 4.11
#